data_AF-G1V0N5-F1
#
_entry.id   AF-G1V0N5-F1
#
_cell.length_a   1.000
_cell.length_b   1.000
_cell.length_c   1.000
_cell.angle_alpha   90.00
_cell.angle_beta   90.00
_cell.angle_gamma   90.00
#
_symmetry.space_group_name_H-M   'P 1'
#
loop_
_entity.id
_entity.type
_entity.pdbx_description
1 polymer ?
#
loop_
_entity_poly.entity_id
_entity_poly.type
_entity_poly.pdbx_seq_one_letter_code
_entity_poly.pdbx_strand_id
1 'polypeptide(L)'
;MDAVPSMLEYIVRGAASAVLPMNLLVMFIGLVVGIVGGMLPGITTVTAVALFVPFTFSMPPDMALIGLGGVFCGAMYGGANAAILINTPGTPGSIATSLDGYPLVMQGRAEEACYIALLASVLGGIFGTVVLMLFFEPLSVMALKFGSEAFFWMGLFGLSTLAAMFPGNIAKGLLGGAIGLALCTVGLDPVMGMPRFTFGCFDLVQGLDMVALMIGLFSLSQMFVMLESDEKYIVKMERQAHAFKLAVVDILRHLKLLSVASAIGTFIGALPGAGGSVAALVSYNEAKRWDKDPDR
;
A
#
# COMPACT_ATOMS: atom_id res chain seq x y z
N MET A 1 38.18 -11.85 17.81
CA MET A 1 37.39 -11.33 16.67
C MET A 1 36.44 -12.43 16.32
N ASP A 2 35.26 -12.42 16.94
CA ASP A 2 34.23 -13.41 16.65
C ASP A 2 33.86 -13.28 15.17
N ALA A 3 33.91 -14.38 14.45
CA ALA A 3 33.55 -14.41 13.04
C ALA A 3 32.16 -13.79 12.90
N VAL A 4 32.05 -12.69 12.14
CA VAL A 4 30.76 -12.07 11.83
C VAL A 4 29.88 -13.19 11.26
N PRO A 5 28.75 -13.51 11.90
CA PRO A 5 27.85 -14.55 11.40
C PRO A 5 27.50 -14.24 9.95
N SER A 6 27.64 -15.23 9.07
CA SER A 6 27.22 -15.04 7.69
C SER A 6 25.74 -14.63 7.64
N MET A 7 25.32 -13.83 6.65
CA MET A 7 23.92 -13.43 6.49
C MET A 7 22.95 -14.63 6.54
N LEU A 8 23.38 -15.78 6.03
CA LEU A 8 22.64 -17.04 6.08
C LEU A 8 22.32 -17.47 7.53
N GLU A 9 23.27 -17.28 8.45
CA GLU A 9 23.09 -17.62 9.86
C GLU A 9 22.05 -16.74 10.54
N TYR A 10 22.01 -15.44 10.23
CA TYR A 10 20.96 -14.54 10.70
C TYR A 10 19.58 -14.92 10.16
N ILE A 11 19.50 -15.31 8.87
CA ILE A 11 18.24 -15.77 8.25
C ILE A 11 17.75 -17.04 8.95
N VAL A 12 18.62 -18.02 9.17
CA VAL A 12 18.24 -19.28 9.84
C VAL A 12 17.81 -19.04 11.28
N ARG A 13 18.52 -18.18 12.04
CA ARG A 13 18.13 -17.81 13.40
C ARG A 13 16.79 -17.07 13.43
N GLY A 14 16.56 -16.16 12.49
CA GLY A 14 15.29 -15.45 12.35
C GLY A 14 14.14 -16.39 12.02
N ALA A 15 14.33 -17.32 11.08
CA ALA A 15 13.34 -18.33 10.73
C ALA A 15 13.01 -19.26 11.91
N ALA A 16 14.02 -19.67 12.68
CA ALA A 16 13.84 -20.47 13.88
C ALA A 16 13.07 -19.72 14.98
N SER A 17 13.33 -18.42 15.16
CA SER A 17 12.57 -17.57 16.09
C SER A 17 11.12 -17.38 15.62
N ALA A 18 10.89 -17.23 14.32
CA ALA A 18 9.55 -16.97 13.77
C ALA A 18 8.54 -18.10 14.02
N VAL A 19 9.00 -19.35 14.10
CA VAL A 19 8.14 -20.52 14.37
C VAL A 19 7.87 -20.77 15.84
N LEU A 20 8.44 -19.97 16.75
CA LEU A 20 8.16 -20.10 18.18
C LEU A 20 6.67 -19.78 18.46
N PRO A 21 5.98 -20.57 19.31
CA PRO A 21 4.55 -20.41 19.53
C PRO A 21 4.13 -19.00 19.97
N MET A 22 4.93 -18.35 20.81
CA MET A 22 4.66 -16.99 21.26
C MET A 22 4.80 -15.97 20.11
N ASN A 23 5.80 -16.13 19.25
CA ASN A 23 6.01 -15.24 18.11
C ASN A 23 4.92 -15.42 17.05
N LEU A 24 4.43 -16.65 16.84
CA LEU A 24 3.26 -16.91 16.00
C LEU A 24 1.99 -16.26 16.56
N LEU A 25 1.78 -16.30 17.87
CA LEU A 25 0.65 -15.62 18.52
C LEU A 25 0.74 -14.10 18.35
N VAL A 26 1.92 -13.51 18.57
CA VAL A 26 2.14 -12.07 18.37
C VAL A 26 1.99 -11.68 16.90
N MET A 27 2.47 -12.50 15.97
CA MET A 27 2.27 -12.32 14.53
C MET A 27 0.79 -12.33 14.18
N PHE A 28 0.02 -13.29 14.72
CA PHE A 28 -1.42 -13.40 14.49
C PHE A 28 -2.17 -12.18 15.04
N ILE A 29 -1.88 -11.77 16.28
CA ILE A 29 -2.48 -10.57 16.89
C ILE A 29 -2.13 -9.34 16.06
N GLY A 30 -0.85 -9.17 15.69
CA GLY A 30 -0.40 -8.08 14.84
C GLY A 30 -1.13 -8.06 13.50
N LEU A 31 -1.31 -9.21 12.87
CA LEU A 31 -2.02 -9.33 11.60
C LEU A 31 -3.51 -8.97 11.73
N VAL A 32 -4.19 -9.41 12.80
CA VAL A 32 -5.59 -9.04 13.06
C VAL A 32 -5.71 -7.53 13.31
N VAL A 33 -4.87 -6.98 14.18
CA VAL A 33 -4.84 -5.53 14.48
C VAL A 33 -4.55 -4.74 13.21
N GLY A 34 -3.62 -5.20 12.40
CA GLY A 34 -3.29 -4.63 11.10
C GLY A 34 -4.49 -4.63 10.16
N ILE A 35 -5.15 -5.78 9.96
CA ILE A 35 -6.31 -5.89 9.07
C ILE A 35 -7.44 -4.96 9.52
N VAL A 36 -7.78 -4.98 10.81
CA VAL A 36 -8.83 -4.11 11.37
C VAL A 36 -8.46 -2.64 11.21
N GLY A 37 -7.22 -2.28 11.54
CA GLY A 37 -6.71 -0.92 11.38
C GLY A 37 -6.76 -0.47 9.93
N GLY A 38 -6.23 -1.26 8.99
CA GLY A 38 -6.19 -0.92 7.57
C GLY A 38 -7.56 -0.84 6.90
N MET A 39 -8.57 -1.57 7.40
CA MET A 39 -9.94 -1.47 6.89
C MET A 39 -10.62 -0.15 7.26
N LEU A 40 -10.16 0.55 8.31
CA LEU A 40 -10.76 1.79 8.75
C LEU A 40 -10.25 2.96 7.88
N PRO A 41 -11.16 3.71 7.21
CA PRO A 41 -10.77 4.89 6.47
C PRO A 41 -10.02 5.87 7.38
N GLY A 42 -8.88 6.38 6.91
CA GLY A 42 -8.05 7.29 7.68
C GLY A 42 -6.96 6.64 8.54
N ILE A 43 -6.98 5.31 8.72
CA ILE A 43 -5.85 4.62 9.35
C ILE A 43 -4.96 4.07 8.25
N THR A 44 -3.84 4.76 8.01
CA THR A 44 -2.83 4.26 7.06
C THR A 44 -2.03 3.13 7.68
N THR A 45 -1.36 2.33 6.85
CA THR A 45 -0.44 1.29 7.33
C THR A 45 0.63 1.84 8.28
N VAL A 46 1.16 3.04 7.99
CA VAL A 46 2.17 3.68 8.84
C VAL A 46 1.56 4.05 10.19
N THR A 47 0.34 4.59 10.21
CA THR A 47 -0.37 4.92 11.45
C THR A 47 -0.70 3.67 12.26
N ALA A 48 -1.16 2.58 11.62
CA ALA A 48 -1.45 1.32 12.29
C ALA A 48 -0.20 0.73 12.97
N VAL A 49 0.94 0.72 12.26
CA VAL A 49 2.21 0.29 12.83
C VAL A 49 2.62 1.21 13.99
N ALA A 50 2.55 2.53 13.82
CA ALA A 50 2.90 3.49 14.86
C ALA A 50 2.06 3.34 16.14
N LEU A 51 0.76 3.07 16.01
CA LEU A 51 -0.13 2.79 17.13
C LEU A 51 0.21 1.47 17.85
N PHE A 52 0.83 0.52 17.14
CA PHE A 52 1.27 -0.75 17.71
C PHE A 52 2.64 -0.67 18.39
N VAL A 53 3.52 0.26 17.98
CA VAL A 53 4.88 0.41 18.52
C VAL A 53 4.95 0.44 20.06
N PRO A 54 4.09 1.16 20.80
CA PRO A 54 4.17 1.19 22.27
C PRO A 54 4.07 -0.18 22.94
N PHE A 55 3.30 -1.11 22.34
CA PHE A 55 3.15 -2.47 22.85
C PHE A 55 4.43 -3.30 22.67
N THR A 56 5.30 -2.90 21.75
CA THR A 56 6.53 -3.62 21.44
C THR A 56 7.72 -3.22 22.33
N PHE A 57 7.63 -2.11 23.07
CA PHE A 57 8.74 -1.63 23.90
C PHE A 57 9.13 -2.59 25.03
N SER A 58 8.20 -3.42 25.49
CA SER A 58 8.45 -4.43 26.53
C SER A 58 8.78 -5.81 25.94
N MET A 59 8.76 -5.96 24.62
CA MET A 59 8.96 -7.25 23.94
C MET A 59 10.43 -7.45 23.55
N PRO A 60 10.90 -8.71 23.47
CA PRO A 60 12.15 -9.03 22.81
C PRO A 60 12.18 -8.52 21.35
N PRO A 61 13.34 -8.09 20.80
CA PRO A 61 13.41 -7.47 19.49
C PRO A 61 12.87 -8.33 18.33
N ASP A 62 13.07 -9.65 18.39
CA ASP A 62 12.56 -10.59 17.39
C ASP A 62 11.02 -10.65 17.42
N MET A 63 10.44 -10.77 18.61
CA MET A 63 8.99 -10.74 18.81
C MET A 63 8.38 -9.41 18.37
N ALA A 64 9.01 -8.29 18.75
CA ALA A 64 8.59 -6.94 18.38
C ALA A 64 8.54 -6.76 16.84
N LEU A 65 9.62 -7.13 16.15
CA LEU A 65 9.71 -7.00 14.69
C LEU A 65 8.71 -7.91 13.97
N ILE A 66 8.50 -9.13 14.48
CA ILE A 66 7.48 -10.05 13.94
C ILE A 66 6.07 -9.46 14.09
N GLY A 67 5.75 -8.89 15.26
CA GLY A 67 4.48 -8.22 15.51
C GLY A 67 4.26 -7.01 14.60
N LEU A 68 5.26 -6.12 14.49
CA LEU A 68 5.21 -4.96 13.60
C LEU A 68 5.08 -5.36 12.13
N GLY A 69 5.78 -6.42 11.70
CA GLY A 69 5.64 -7.00 10.37
C GLY A 69 4.23 -7.54 10.12
N GLY A 70 3.64 -8.22 11.12
CA GLY A 70 2.25 -8.68 11.08
C GLY A 70 1.26 -7.52 10.89
N VAL A 71 1.41 -6.44 11.68
CA VAL A 71 0.58 -5.23 11.55
C VAL A 71 0.74 -4.59 10.18
N PHE A 72 1.99 -4.46 9.70
CA PHE A 72 2.27 -3.86 8.40
C PHE A 72 1.60 -4.64 7.25
N CYS A 73 1.80 -5.96 7.19
CA CYS A 73 1.19 -6.82 6.17
C CYS A 73 -0.34 -6.83 6.29
N GLY A 74 -0.85 -6.93 7.51
CA GLY A 74 -2.29 -6.92 7.79
C GLY A 74 -2.94 -5.61 7.36
N ALA A 75 -2.34 -4.46 7.67
CA ALA A 75 -2.88 -3.15 7.33
C ALA A 75 -2.82 -2.84 5.83
N MET A 76 -1.77 -3.29 5.13
CA MET A 76 -1.69 -3.20 3.67
C MET A 76 -2.84 -3.96 3.00
N TYR A 77 -3.11 -5.20 3.44
CA TYR A 77 -4.24 -5.98 2.94
C TYR A 77 -5.60 -5.43 3.38
N GLY A 78 -5.72 -4.99 4.64
CA GLY A 78 -6.93 -4.36 5.17
C GLY A 78 -7.36 -3.13 4.37
N GLY A 79 -6.40 -2.29 3.97
CA GLY A 79 -6.66 -1.13 3.11
C GLY A 79 -7.17 -1.49 1.71
N ALA A 80 -6.71 -2.61 1.16
CA ALA A 80 -7.24 -3.16 -0.09
C ALA A 80 -8.71 -3.58 0.06
N ASN A 81 -9.11 -4.19 1.19
CA ASN A 81 -10.49 -4.58 1.42
C ASN A 81 -11.45 -3.38 1.46
N ALA A 82 -11.05 -2.28 2.11
CA ALA A 82 -11.84 -1.04 2.12
C ALA A 82 -11.96 -0.42 0.72
N ALA A 83 -10.86 -0.44 -0.05
CA ALA A 83 -10.86 0.02 -1.45
C ALA A 83 -11.78 -0.82 -2.35
N ILE A 84 -11.76 -2.15 -2.18
CA ILE A 84 -12.57 -3.09 -2.98
C ILE A 84 -14.05 -2.96 -2.62
N LEU A 85 -14.40 -3.08 -1.34
CA LEU A 85 -15.80 -3.26 -0.93
C LEU A 85 -16.63 -1.97 -0.97
N ILE A 86 -16.01 -0.84 -0.63
CA ILE A 86 -16.73 0.42 -0.42
C ILE A 86 -16.11 1.60 -1.18
N ASN A 87 -15.23 1.35 -2.14
CA ASN A 87 -14.55 2.38 -2.95
C ASN A 87 -13.85 3.48 -2.13
N THR A 88 -13.41 3.15 -0.92
CA THR A 88 -12.81 4.12 0.01
C THR A 88 -11.37 3.70 0.29
N PRO A 89 -10.41 4.06 -0.60
CA PRO A 89 -9.01 3.67 -0.42
C PRO A 89 -8.42 4.38 0.80
N GLY A 90 -7.92 3.59 1.76
CA GLY A 90 -7.26 4.10 2.97
C GLY A 90 -5.80 4.50 2.77
N THR A 91 -5.18 4.08 1.66
CA THR A 91 -3.82 4.48 1.28
C THR A 91 -3.76 4.83 -0.21
N PRO A 92 -2.81 5.68 -0.64
CA PRO A 92 -2.67 6.02 -2.05
C PRO A 92 -2.39 4.81 -2.95
N GLY A 93 -1.71 3.77 -2.44
CA GLY A 93 -1.48 2.53 -3.19
C GLY A 93 -2.75 1.72 -3.43
N SER A 94 -3.72 1.76 -2.50
CA SER A 94 -4.99 1.05 -2.62
C SER A 94 -5.93 1.65 -3.68
N ILE A 95 -5.65 2.87 -4.17
CA ILE A 95 -6.42 3.49 -5.26
C ILE A 95 -6.37 2.60 -6.51
N ALA A 96 -5.20 2.07 -6.86
CA ALA A 96 -5.06 1.14 -7.99
C ALA A 96 -5.94 -0.11 -7.80
N THR A 97 -6.08 -0.58 -6.56
CA THR A 97 -6.93 -1.73 -6.23
C THR A 97 -8.42 -1.39 -6.35
N SER A 98 -8.85 -0.18 -5.98
CA SER A 98 -10.26 0.23 -6.14
C SER A 98 -10.70 0.31 -7.60
N LEU A 99 -9.79 0.63 -8.53
CA LEU A 99 -10.11 0.79 -9.95
C LEU A 99 -10.73 -0.49 -10.55
N ASP A 100 -10.20 -1.66 -10.21
CA ASP A 100 -10.71 -2.94 -10.71
C ASP A 100 -11.57 -3.67 -9.65
N GLY A 101 -11.21 -3.53 -8.38
CA GLY A 101 -11.85 -4.24 -7.27
C GLY A 101 -13.28 -3.79 -7.00
N TYR A 102 -13.55 -2.48 -7.03
CA TYR A 102 -14.90 -1.97 -6.77
C TYR A 102 -15.89 -2.29 -7.91
N PRO A 103 -15.52 -2.19 -9.21
CA PRO A 103 -16.36 -2.71 -10.29
C PRO A 103 -16.69 -4.20 -10.17
N LEU A 104 -15.77 -5.04 -9.69
CA LEU A 104 -16.07 -6.46 -9.42
C LEU A 104 -17.11 -6.62 -8.31
N VAL A 105 -17.05 -5.80 -7.26
CA VAL A 105 -18.08 -5.75 -6.21
C VAL A 105 -19.44 -5.37 -6.80
N MET A 106 -19.48 -4.37 -7.69
CA MET A 106 -20.70 -3.95 -8.40
C MET A 106 -21.31 -5.05 -9.27
N GLN A 107 -20.52 -6.02 -9.71
CA GLN A 107 -20.97 -7.21 -10.43
C GLN A 107 -21.41 -8.36 -9.51
N GLY A 108 -21.43 -8.15 -8.18
CA GLY A 108 -21.73 -9.19 -7.19
C GLY A 108 -20.56 -10.14 -6.90
N ARG A 109 -19.34 -9.84 -7.39
CA ARG A 109 -18.14 -10.68 -7.26
C ARG A 109 -17.20 -10.21 -6.14
N ALA A 110 -17.77 -9.78 -5.03
CA ALA A 110 -17.01 -9.18 -3.92
C ALA A 110 -16.05 -10.17 -3.24
N GLU A 111 -16.51 -11.39 -2.98
CA GLU A 111 -15.66 -12.44 -2.38
C GLU A 111 -14.47 -12.75 -3.28
N GLU A 112 -14.72 -12.88 -4.59
CA GLU A 112 -13.68 -13.14 -5.59
C GLU A 112 -12.64 -12.02 -5.64
N ALA A 113 -13.07 -10.75 -5.66
CA ALA A 113 -12.18 -9.60 -5.65
C ALA A 113 -11.26 -9.56 -4.41
N CYS A 114 -11.82 -9.79 -3.22
CA CYS A 114 -11.05 -9.87 -1.99
C CYS A 114 -10.05 -11.04 -2.00
N TYR A 115 -10.44 -12.23 -2.51
CA TYR A 115 -9.53 -13.36 -2.61
C TYR A 115 -8.41 -13.14 -3.63
N ILE A 116 -8.69 -12.50 -4.78
CA ILE A 116 -7.65 -12.13 -5.75
C ILE A 116 -6.65 -11.18 -5.09
N ALA A 117 -7.13 -10.14 -4.41
CA ALA A 117 -6.27 -9.17 -3.72
C ALA A 117 -5.43 -9.83 -2.62
N LEU A 118 -6.00 -10.78 -1.86
CA LEU A 118 -5.30 -11.55 -0.84
C LEU A 118 -4.17 -12.39 -1.46
N LEU A 119 -4.49 -13.19 -2.47
CA LEU A 119 -3.52 -14.07 -3.13
C LEU A 119 -2.40 -13.29 -3.80
N ALA A 120 -2.74 -12.21 -4.51
CA ALA A 120 -1.75 -11.33 -5.14
C ALA A 120 -0.82 -10.68 -4.09
N SER A 121 -1.38 -10.22 -2.96
CA SER A 121 -0.62 -9.61 -1.87
C SER A 121 0.31 -10.61 -1.17
N VAL A 122 -0.17 -11.83 -0.91
CA VAL A 122 0.65 -12.90 -0.31
C VAL A 122 1.78 -13.32 -1.23
N LEU A 123 1.50 -13.58 -2.51
CA LEU A 123 2.50 -14.02 -3.47
C LEU A 123 3.53 -12.92 -3.77
N GLY A 124 3.08 -11.68 -3.96
CA GLY A 124 3.96 -10.52 -4.14
C GLY A 124 4.79 -10.22 -2.89
N GLY A 125 4.20 -10.35 -1.70
CA GLY A 125 4.90 -10.16 -0.43
C GLY A 125 5.97 -11.22 -0.18
N ILE A 126 5.68 -12.49 -0.47
CA ILE A 126 6.67 -13.59 -0.41
C ILE A 126 7.81 -13.32 -1.40
N PHE A 127 7.47 -13.01 -2.65
CA PHE A 127 8.48 -12.71 -3.68
C PHE A 127 9.38 -11.54 -3.27
N GLY A 128 8.79 -10.42 -2.84
CA GLY A 128 9.54 -9.24 -2.39
C GLY A 128 10.39 -9.52 -1.16
N THR A 129 9.90 -10.30 -0.20
CA THR A 129 10.66 -10.70 0.99
C THR A 129 11.86 -11.57 0.61
N VAL A 130 11.69 -12.54 -0.29
CA VAL A 130 12.80 -13.39 -0.76
C VAL A 130 13.85 -12.57 -1.50
N VAL A 131 13.44 -11.67 -2.40
CA VAL A 131 14.37 -10.78 -3.10
C VAL A 131 15.10 -9.86 -2.11
N LEU A 132 14.38 -9.29 -1.15
CA LEU A 132 14.99 -8.47 -0.11
C LEU A 132 16.02 -9.27 0.69
N MET A 133 15.72 -10.50 1.11
CA MET A 133 16.67 -11.36 1.82
C MET A 133 17.93 -11.65 0.99
N LEU A 134 17.80 -11.86 -0.32
CA LEU A 134 18.93 -12.16 -1.21
C LEU A 134 19.78 -10.93 -1.52
N PHE A 135 19.17 -9.75 -1.63
CA PHE A 135 19.83 -8.51 -2.06
C PHE A 135 19.93 -7.47 -0.94
N PHE A 136 19.73 -7.85 0.32
CA PHE A 136 19.70 -6.91 1.45
C PHE A 136 21.00 -6.10 1.57
N GLU A 137 22.15 -6.77 1.45
CA GLU A 137 23.46 -6.13 1.60
C GLU A 137 23.69 -5.02 0.55
N PRO A 138 23.58 -5.28 -0.78
CA PRO A 138 23.73 -4.22 -1.77
C PRO A 138 22.65 -3.14 -1.66
N LEU A 139 21.41 -3.52 -1.31
CA LEU A 139 20.31 -2.57 -1.09
C LEU A 139 20.60 -1.61 0.07
N SER A 140 21.16 -2.11 1.18
CA SER A 140 21.49 -1.30 2.35
C SER A 140 22.57 -0.25 2.04
N VAL A 141 23.59 -0.63 1.28
CA VAL A 141 24.66 0.28 0.84
C VAL A 141 24.12 1.31 -0.15
N MET A 142 23.23 0.90 -1.05
CA MET A 142 22.57 1.80 -2.00
C MET A 142 21.70 2.81 -1.26
N ALA A 143 20.89 2.36 -0.29
CA ALA A 143 20.01 3.22 0.50
C ALA A 143 20.78 4.31 1.25
N LEU A 144 21.96 4.01 1.80
CA LEU A 144 22.83 4.99 2.46
C LEU A 144 23.41 6.05 1.51
N LYS A 145 23.44 5.78 0.20
CA LYS A 145 23.91 6.71 -0.84
C LYS A 145 22.80 7.59 -1.43
N PHE A 146 21.53 7.35 -1.08
CA PHE A 146 20.42 8.19 -1.55
C PHE A 146 20.55 9.59 -0.93
N GLY A 147 20.87 10.57 -1.77
CA GLY A 147 20.89 11.98 -1.44
C GLY A 147 19.76 12.76 -2.11
N SER A 148 19.77 14.08 -1.95
CA SER A 148 18.76 15.00 -2.50
C SER A 148 18.55 14.84 -4.01
N GLU A 149 19.61 14.55 -4.78
CA GLU A 149 19.52 14.31 -6.23
C GLU A 149 18.67 13.08 -6.56
N ALA A 150 18.85 11.98 -5.82
CA ALA A 150 18.09 10.77 -6.05
C ALA A 150 16.60 10.98 -5.72
N PHE A 151 16.29 11.68 -4.62
CA PHE A 151 14.91 12.04 -4.29
C PHE A 151 14.26 12.96 -5.35
N PHE A 152 15.01 13.87 -5.95
CA PHE A 152 14.51 14.70 -7.05
C PHE A 152 14.08 13.86 -8.26
N TRP A 153 14.95 12.96 -8.73
CA TRP A 153 14.64 12.07 -9.85
C TRP A 153 13.49 11.12 -9.53
N MET A 154 13.41 10.62 -8.30
CA MET A 154 12.30 9.80 -7.83
C MET A 154 10.96 10.56 -7.86
N GLY A 155 10.95 11.83 -7.45
CA GLY A 155 9.78 12.69 -7.56
C GLY A 155 9.34 12.88 -9.02
N LEU A 156 10.28 13.16 -9.92
CA LEU A 156 10.01 13.32 -11.35
C LEU A 156 9.47 12.01 -11.96
N PHE A 157 10.03 10.87 -11.58
CA PHE A 157 9.55 9.55 -11.98
C PHE A 157 8.11 9.32 -11.50
N GLY A 158 7.81 9.58 -10.22
CA GLY A 158 6.45 9.52 -9.69
C GLY A 158 5.45 10.40 -10.46
N LEU A 159 5.83 11.63 -10.80
CA LEU A 159 4.97 12.54 -11.56
C LEU A 159 4.73 12.08 -13.01
N SER A 160 5.76 11.55 -13.68
CA SER A 160 5.62 11.03 -15.05
C SER A 160 4.72 9.80 -15.12
N THR A 161 4.76 8.94 -14.10
CA THR A 161 3.89 7.75 -14.03
C THR A 161 2.43 8.12 -13.78
N LEU A 162 2.15 9.16 -12.98
CA LEU A 162 0.80 9.73 -12.83
C LEU A 162 0.24 10.23 -14.17
N ALA A 163 1.04 10.92 -14.97
CA ALA A 163 0.63 11.40 -16.29
C ALA A 163 0.29 10.24 -17.25
N ALA A 164 0.96 9.11 -17.11
CA ALA A 164 0.78 7.93 -17.95
C ALA A 164 -0.41 7.03 -17.51
N MET A 165 -1.00 7.25 -16.34
CA MET A 165 -2.06 6.37 -15.79
C MET A 165 -3.46 6.63 -16.35
N PHE A 166 -3.72 7.82 -16.91
CA PHE A 166 -5.04 8.23 -17.42
C PHE A 166 -5.05 8.33 -18.96
N PRO A 167 -5.12 7.20 -19.70
CA PRO A 167 -5.27 7.23 -21.15
C PRO A 167 -6.57 7.94 -21.52
N GLY A 168 -6.49 8.89 -22.47
CA GLY A 168 -7.63 9.68 -22.95
C GLY A 168 -7.75 11.11 -22.38
N ASN A 169 -7.14 11.42 -21.23
CA ASN A 169 -7.13 12.80 -20.70
C ASN A 169 -5.94 13.11 -19.78
N ILE A 170 -4.72 13.07 -20.34
CA ILE A 170 -3.46 13.41 -19.66
C ILE A 170 -3.53 14.77 -18.96
N ALA A 171 -4.24 15.74 -19.55
CA ALA A 171 -4.41 17.09 -18.99
C ALA A 171 -5.12 17.06 -17.63
N LYS A 172 -6.16 16.23 -17.45
CA LYS A 172 -6.83 16.07 -16.14
C LYS A 172 -5.91 15.42 -15.11
N GLY A 173 -5.12 14.42 -15.50
CA GLY A 173 -4.14 13.79 -14.62
C GLY A 173 -3.06 14.77 -14.16
N LEU A 174 -2.50 15.55 -15.08
CA LEU A 174 -1.51 16.58 -14.78
C LEU A 174 -2.09 17.73 -13.94
N LEU A 175 -3.31 18.18 -14.22
CA LEU A 175 -3.99 19.18 -13.39
C LEU A 175 -4.24 18.67 -11.97
N GLY A 176 -4.71 17.43 -11.81
CA GLY A 176 -4.87 16.80 -10.51
C GLY A 176 -3.54 16.69 -9.76
N GLY A 177 -2.47 16.28 -10.45
CA GLY A 177 -1.12 16.25 -9.89
C GLY A 177 -0.61 17.64 -9.48
N ALA A 178 -0.84 18.67 -10.31
CA ALA A 178 -0.45 20.04 -10.00
C ALA A 178 -1.21 20.60 -8.78
N ILE A 179 -2.51 20.32 -8.66
CA ILE A 179 -3.30 20.68 -7.49
C ILE A 179 -2.77 19.95 -6.25
N GLY A 180 -2.51 18.64 -6.34
CA GLY A 180 -1.94 17.86 -5.24
C GLY A 180 -0.58 18.41 -4.78
N LEU A 181 0.32 18.72 -5.72
CA LEU A 181 1.60 19.35 -5.42
C LEU A 181 1.43 20.71 -4.74
N ALA A 182 0.52 21.56 -5.24
CA ALA A 182 0.24 22.85 -4.63
C ALA A 182 -0.24 22.70 -3.18
N LEU A 183 -1.14 21.75 -2.91
CA LEU A 183 -1.61 21.44 -1.55
C LEU A 183 -0.48 20.93 -0.64
N CYS A 184 0.42 20.09 -1.15
CA CYS A 184 1.60 19.62 -0.41
C CYS A 184 2.61 20.73 -0.07
N THR A 185 2.59 21.87 -0.77
CA THR A 185 3.50 22.99 -0.46
C THR A 185 3.01 23.90 0.66
N VAL A 186 1.79 23.69 1.17
CA VAL A 186 1.24 24.41 2.32
C VAL A 186 1.96 23.96 3.59
N GLY A 187 2.47 24.91 4.38
CA GLY A 187 3.14 24.65 5.65
C GLY A 187 4.58 25.13 5.70
N LEU A 188 5.35 24.61 6.66
CA LEU A 188 6.76 24.95 6.81
C LEU A 188 7.62 24.31 5.70
N ASP A 189 8.46 25.12 5.08
CA ASP A 189 9.54 24.65 4.21
C ASP A 189 10.51 23.77 5.03
N PRO A 190 10.72 22.48 4.66
CA PRO A 190 11.61 21.60 5.41
C PRO A 190 13.10 21.98 5.31
N VAL A 191 13.48 22.80 4.33
CA VAL A 191 14.86 23.26 4.11
C VAL A 191 15.10 24.61 4.78
N MET A 192 14.23 25.59 4.53
CA MET A 192 14.42 26.97 5.00
C MET A 192 13.66 27.30 6.29
N GLY A 193 12.72 26.46 6.73
CA GLY A 193 11.89 26.72 7.91
C GLY A 193 10.94 27.91 7.76
N MET A 194 10.68 28.37 6.52
CA MET A 194 9.78 29.48 6.26
C MET A 194 8.35 28.98 5.98
N PRO A 195 7.31 29.62 6.55
CA PRO A 195 5.93 29.25 6.30
C PRO A 195 5.53 29.63 4.86
N ARG A 196 4.90 28.69 4.15
CA ARG A 196 4.39 28.85 2.78
C ARG A 196 2.88 28.62 2.80
N PHE A 197 2.12 29.54 2.21
CA PHE A 197 0.67 29.43 2.05
C PHE A 197 -0.11 29.18 3.37
N THR A 198 0.40 29.66 4.52
CA THR A 198 -0.28 29.52 5.81
C THR A 198 -1.35 30.59 6.06
N PHE A 199 -1.36 31.67 5.27
CA PHE A 199 -2.34 32.77 5.33
C PHE A 199 -2.58 33.36 6.74
N GLY A 200 -1.60 33.27 7.64
CA GLY A 200 -1.71 33.73 9.03
C GLY A 200 -2.47 32.78 9.96
N CYS A 201 -2.91 31.61 9.48
CA CYS A 201 -3.49 30.55 10.30
C CYS A 201 -2.37 29.66 10.87
N PHE A 202 -2.35 29.50 12.19
CA PHE A 202 -1.32 28.70 12.88
C PHE A 202 -1.46 27.20 12.60
N ASP A 203 -2.67 26.69 12.42
CA ASP A 203 -2.90 25.27 12.14
C ASP A 203 -2.28 24.83 10.79
N LEU A 204 -2.22 25.74 9.81
CA LEU A 204 -1.60 25.48 8.52
C LEU A 204 -0.08 25.46 8.56
N VAL A 205 0.56 25.83 9.67
CA VAL A 205 2.03 25.81 9.82
C VAL A 205 2.59 24.39 9.74
N GLN A 206 1.84 23.40 10.24
CA GLN A 206 2.19 21.99 10.10
C GLN A 206 1.85 21.41 8.71
N GLY A 207 1.28 22.24 7.83
CA GLY A 207 0.76 21.84 6.53
C GLY A 207 -0.62 21.19 6.63
N LEU A 208 -1.08 20.64 5.51
CA LEU A 208 -2.34 19.92 5.45
C LEU A 208 -2.13 18.48 5.91
N ASP A 209 -2.97 18.00 6.83
CA ASP A 209 -3.00 16.59 7.18
C ASP A 209 -3.49 15.78 5.98
N MET A 210 -2.56 15.05 5.35
CA MET A 210 -2.83 14.23 4.17
C MET A 210 -3.85 13.14 4.46
N VAL A 211 -3.90 12.62 5.68
CA VAL A 211 -4.89 11.62 6.08
C VAL A 211 -6.28 12.25 6.08
N ALA A 212 -6.43 13.42 6.73
CA ALA A 212 -7.69 14.14 6.76
C ALA A 212 -8.15 14.54 5.34
N LEU A 213 -7.22 14.98 4.49
CA LEU A 213 -7.50 15.33 3.10
C LEU A 213 -8.02 14.12 2.30
N MET A 214 -7.38 12.95 2.44
CA MET A 214 -7.81 11.71 1.77
C MET A 214 -9.19 11.25 2.26
N ILE A 215 -9.45 11.31 3.58
CA ILE A 215 -10.78 11.01 4.14
C ILE A 215 -11.83 11.96 3.56
N GLY A 216 -11.52 13.25 3.50
CA GLY A 216 -12.42 14.26 2.96
C GLY A 216 -12.74 14.05 1.47
N LEU A 217 -11.73 13.72 0.67
CA LEU A 217 -11.88 13.55 -0.78
C LEU A 217 -12.56 12.21 -1.15
N PHE A 218 -12.20 11.11 -0.50
CA PHE A 218 -12.64 9.77 -0.88
C PHE A 218 -13.73 9.19 0.03
N SER A 219 -13.61 9.36 1.35
CA SER A 219 -14.57 8.75 2.29
C SER A 219 -15.85 9.56 2.43
N LEU A 220 -15.75 10.90 2.56
CA LEU A 220 -16.94 11.74 2.69
C LEU A 220 -17.76 11.78 1.41
N SER A 221 -17.12 11.83 0.24
CA SER A 221 -17.82 11.78 -1.05
C SER A 221 -18.62 10.49 -1.17
N GLN A 222 -18.01 9.35 -0.85
CA GLN A 222 -18.68 8.06 -0.84
C GLN A 222 -19.79 7.98 0.21
N MET A 223 -19.59 8.54 1.40
CA MET A 223 -20.62 8.62 2.44
C MET A 223 -21.84 9.39 1.95
N PHE A 224 -21.66 10.52 1.26
CA PHE A 224 -22.77 11.29 0.71
C PHE A 224 -23.52 10.51 -0.38
N VAL A 225 -22.81 9.80 -1.26
CA VAL A 225 -23.42 8.92 -2.28
C VAL A 225 -24.24 7.80 -1.62
N MET A 226 -23.73 7.21 -0.54
CA MET A 226 -24.46 6.19 0.21
C MET A 226 -25.69 6.75 0.93
N LEU A 227 -25.63 7.98 1.45
CA LEU A 227 -26.75 8.64 2.10
C LEU A 227 -27.86 9.03 1.12
N GLU A 228 -27.51 9.33 -0.14
CA GLU A 228 -28.48 9.59 -1.20
C GLU A 228 -29.17 8.31 -1.70
N SER A 229 -28.54 7.14 -1.50
CA SER A 229 -29.12 5.86 -1.86
C SER A 229 -30.08 5.35 -0.78
N ASP A 230 -31.33 5.05 -1.16
CA ASP A 230 -32.31 4.38 -0.28
C ASP A 230 -32.01 2.89 -0.06
N GLU A 231 -30.96 2.35 -0.68
CA GLU A 231 -30.57 0.95 -0.60
C GLU A 231 -29.77 0.64 0.67
N LYS A 232 -30.17 -0.40 1.42
CA LYS A 232 -29.47 -0.85 2.64
C LYS A 232 -28.08 -1.42 2.38
N TYR A 233 -27.78 -1.80 1.14
CA TYR A 233 -26.55 -2.45 0.74
C TYR A 233 -26.06 -1.84 -0.57
N ILE A 234 -24.74 -1.62 -0.67
CA ILE A 234 -24.10 -1.16 -1.92
C ILE A 234 -24.42 -2.13 -3.06
N VAL A 235 -24.34 -3.44 -2.77
CA VAL A 235 -24.76 -4.53 -3.65
C VAL A 235 -25.34 -5.62 -2.78
N LYS A 236 -26.47 -6.22 -3.19
CA LYS A 236 -27.03 -7.40 -2.53
C LYS A 236 -26.10 -8.58 -2.80
N MET A 237 -25.25 -8.93 -1.84
CA MET A 237 -24.32 -10.04 -1.97
C MET A 237 -25.08 -11.38 -1.89
N GLU A 238 -25.09 -12.12 -3.00
CA GLU A 238 -25.34 -13.55 -2.96
C GLU A 238 -24.02 -14.27 -2.77
N ARG A 239 -24.00 -15.28 -1.88
CA ARG A 239 -22.78 -16.05 -1.62
C ARG A 239 -22.33 -16.74 -2.91
N GLN A 240 -21.18 -16.36 -3.43
CA GLN A 240 -20.67 -16.91 -4.68
C GLN A 240 -20.03 -18.27 -4.41
N ALA A 241 -20.69 -19.34 -4.86
CA ALA A 241 -20.12 -20.68 -4.75
C ALA A 241 -18.74 -20.72 -5.43
N HIS A 242 -17.74 -21.24 -4.72
CA HIS A 242 -16.37 -21.41 -5.21
C HIS A 242 -15.58 -20.13 -5.54
N ALA A 243 -15.92 -18.97 -4.96
CA ALA A 243 -15.17 -17.71 -5.15
C ALA A 243 -13.65 -17.86 -4.94
N PHE A 244 -13.22 -18.60 -3.91
CA PHE A 244 -11.80 -18.89 -3.67
C PHE A 244 -11.16 -19.66 -4.84
N LYS A 245 -11.85 -20.67 -5.38
CA LYS A 245 -11.34 -21.46 -6.51
C LYS A 245 -11.25 -20.61 -7.77
N LEU A 246 -12.22 -19.72 -8.00
CA LEU A 246 -12.19 -18.77 -9.11
C LEU A 246 -10.98 -17.84 -9.00
N ALA A 247 -10.77 -17.24 -7.83
CA ALA A 247 -9.61 -16.39 -7.57
C ALA A 247 -8.27 -17.11 -7.80
N VAL A 248 -8.14 -18.36 -7.34
CA VAL A 248 -6.94 -19.18 -7.58
C VAL A 248 -6.75 -19.44 -9.08
N VAL A 249 -7.82 -19.83 -9.79
CA VAL A 249 -7.75 -20.06 -11.24
C VAL A 249 -7.36 -18.78 -11.98
N ASP A 250 -7.85 -17.62 -11.54
CA ASP A 250 -7.57 -16.34 -12.17
C ASP A 250 -6.12 -15.90 -11.97
N ILE A 251 -5.60 -16.05 -10.74
CA ILE A 251 -4.16 -15.88 -10.43
C ILE A 251 -3.31 -16.81 -11.31
N LEU A 252 -3.69 -18.08 -11.42
CA LEU A 252 -2.94 -19.09 -12.20
C LEU A 252 -2.94 -18.78 -13.71
N ARG A 253 -4.02 -18.19 -14.23
CA ARG A 253 -4.10 -17.73 -15.63
C ARG A 253 -3.21 -16.52 -15.88
N HIS A 254 -3.05 -15.66 -14.87
CA HIS A 254 -2.31 -14.40 -14.97
C HIS A 254 -0.98 -14.41 -14.23
N LEU A 255 -0.34 -15.58 -14.06
CA LEU A 255 0.95 -15.70 -13.35
C LEU A 255 2.06 -14.81 -13.94
N LYS A 256 2.08 -14.66 -15.27
CA LYS A 256 3.04 -13.78 -15.93
C LYS A 256 2.85 -12.33 -15.47
N LEU A 257 1.60 -11.85 -15.44
CA LEU A 257 1.29 -10.51 -14.97
C LEU A 257 1.66 -10.35 -13.49
N LEU A 258 1.28 -11.32 -12.65
CA LEU A 258 1.63 -11.31 -11.23
C LEU A 258 3.15 -11.26 -11.00
N SER A 259 3.92 -12.04 -11.76
CA SER A 259 5.39 -12.05 -11.64
C SER A 259 6.02 -10.71 -12.01
N VAL A 260 5.49 -10.05 -13.04
CA VAL A 260 5.97 -8.74 -13.49
C VAL A 260 5.57 -7.65 -12.52
N ALA A 261 4.32 -7.65 -12.04
CA ALA A 261 3.87 -6.74 -11.00
C ALA A 261 4.65 -6.95 -9.69
N SER A 262 4.99 -8.19 -9.33
CA SER A 262 5.81 -8.48 -8.14
C SER A 262 7.25 -8.00 -8.32
N ALA A 263 7.83 -8.13 -9.52
CA ALA A 263 9.16 -7.62 -9.83
C ALA A 263 9.21 -6.08 -9.81
N ILE A 264 8.26 -5.42 -10.46
CA ILE A 264 8.11 -3.95 -10.43
C ILE A 264 7.89 -3.49 -8.98
N GLY A 265 6.99 -4.15 -8.27
CA GLY A 265 6.66 -3.88 -6.88
C GLY A 265 7.89 -3.95 -5.97
N THR A 266 8.68 -5.01 -6.12
CA THR A 266 9.90 -5.22 -5.34
C THR A 266 10.99 -4.23 -5.72
N PHE A 267 11.19 -3.97 -7.02
CA PHE A 267 12.21 -3.05 -7.48
C PHE A 267 11.93 -1.61 -7.03
N ILE A 268 10.71 -1.12 -7.26
CA ILE A 268 10.31 0.23 -6.86
C ILE A 268 10.20 0.33 -5.34
N GLY A 269 9.67 -0.70 -4.67
CA GLY A 269 9.56 -0.74 -3.22
C GLY A 269 10.91 -0.75 -2.50
N ALA A 270 11.96 -1.28 -3.14
CA ALA A 270 13.31 -1.23 -2.62
C ALA A 270 13.98 0.16 -2.75
N LEU A 271 13.43 1.05 -3.58
CA LEU A 271 13.94 2.42 -3.73
C LEU A 271 13.45 3.30 -2.56
N PRO A 272 14.38 3.94 -1.81
CA PRO A 272 14.02 4.91 -0.77
C PRO A 272 13.13 6.02 -1.33
N GLY A 273 12.03 6.31 -0.63
CA GLY A 273 11.12 7.41 -0.97
C GLY A 273 10.07 7.13 -2.06
N ALA A 274 10.19 6.07 -2.87
CA ALA A 274 9.12 5.68 -3.81
C ALA A 274 7.94 5.04 -3.07
N GLY A 275 8.25 4.07 -2.21
CA GLY A 275 7.28 3.32 -1.43
C GLY A 275 6.29 2.48 -2.25
N GLY A 276 5.32 1.87 -1.56
CA GLY A 276 4.32 0.99 -2.16
C GLY A 276 3.31 1.70 -3.06
N SER A 277 3.07 3.00 -2.85
CA SER A 277 2.09 3.76 -3.63
C SER A 277 2.52 3.94 -5.09
N VAL A 278 3.77 4.37 -5.34
CA VAL A 278 4.30 4.49 -6.71
C VAL A 278 4.38 3.11 -7.35
N ALA A 279 4.84 2.11 -6.60
CA ALA A 279 4.94 0.73 -7.06
C ALA A 279 3.58 0.18 -7.53
N ALA A 280 2.50 0.45 -6.81
CA ALA A 280 1.14 0.03 -7.17
C ALA A 280 0.66 0.69 -8.47
N LEU A 281 0.82 2.00 -8.61
CA LEU A 281 0.38 2.74 -9.81
C LEU A 281 1.18 2.34 -11.05
N VAL A 282 2.51 2.14 -10.93
CA VAL A 282 3.34 1.68 -12.04
C VAL A 282 3.00 0.25 -12.44
N SER A 283 2.82 -0.64 -11.46
CA SER A 283 2.43 -2.03 -11.73
C SER A 283 1.06 -2.09 -12.41
N TYR A 284 0.11 -1.25 -12.00
CA TYR A 284 -1.21 -1.13 -12.62
C TYR A 284 -1.12 -0.62 -14.06
N ASN A 285 -0.32 0.42 -14.31
CA ASN A 285 -0.14 0.95 -15.66
C ASN A 285 0.50 -0.09 -16.59
N GLU A 286 1.52 -0.80 -16.13
CA GLU A 286 2.14 -1.87 -16.94
C GLU A 286 1.18 -3.05 -17.17
N ALA A 287 0.35 -3.38 -16.17
CA ALA A 287 -0.71 -4.38 -16.35
C ALA A 287 -1.69 -3.97 -17.45
N LYS A 288 -2.18 -2.74 -17.39
CA LYS A 288 -3.10 -2.16 -18.38
C LYS A 288 -2.50 -2.12 -19.80
N ARG A 289 -1.20 -1.85 -19.93
CA ARG A 289 -0.48 -1.86 -21.21
C ARG A 289 -0.37 -3.24 -21.84
N TRP A 290 -0.30 -4.28 -21.01
CA TRP A 290 -0.19 -5.67 -21.47
C TRP A 290 -1.55 -6.33 -21.66
N ASP A 291 -2.63 -5.68 -21.22
CA ASP A 291 -3.97 -6.14 -21.49
C ASP A 291 -4.30 -6.02 -22.99
N LYS A 292 -5.09 -6.97 -23.48
CA LYS A 292 -5.56 -6.97 -24.87
C LYS A 292 -6.69 -5.97 -25.07
N ASP A 293 -7.36 -5.57 -24.01
CA ASP A 293 -8.44 -4.59 -23.97
C ASP A 293 -8.14 -3.55 -22.87
N PRO A 294 -7.30 -2.53 -23.16
CA PRO A 294 -6.84 -1.57 -22.16
C PRO A 294 -7.93 -0.66 -21.60
N ASP A 295 -9.15 -0.65 -22.15
CA ASP A 295 -10.24 0.20 -21.66
C ASP A 295 -11.17 -0.52 -20.66
N ARG A 296 -10.89 -1.80 -20.39
CA ARG A 296 -11.61 -2.66 -19.46
C ARG A 296 -11.00 -2.67 -18.06
#